data_AF-A0A961GX58-F1
#
_entry.id   AF-A0A961GX58-F1
#
_cell.length_a   1.000
_cell.length_b   1.000
_cell.length_c   1.000
_cell.angle_alpha   90.00
_cell.angle_beta   90.00
_cell.angle_gamma   90.00
#
_symmetry.space_group_name_H-M   'P 1'
#
loop_
_entity.id
_entity.type
_entity.pdbx_description
1 polymer ?
#
loop_
_entity_poly.entity_id
_entity_poly.type
_entity_poly.pdbx_seq_one_letter_code
_entity_poly.pdbx_strand_id
1 'polypeptide(L)' 'IEPGLYFQPDDLTVPEEFRGIGVRIEDDVVVTDEGSVNLSAAIPRRAEEVEAWVRAAKPAR' A
#
# COMPACT_ATOMS: atom_id res chain seq x y z
N ILE A 1 2.97 -0.26 -11.48
CA ILE A 1 2.23 -1.50 -11.10
C ILE A 1 1.44 -1.17 -9.85
N GLU A 2 0.10 -1.23 -9.89
CA GLU A 2 -0.75 -0.51 -8.93
C GLU A 2 -2.04 -1.25 -8.51
N PRO A 3 -1.98 -2.47 -7.93
CA PRO A 3 -3.18 -3.12 -7.42
C PRO A 3 -3.87 -2.30 -6.32
N GLY A 4 -5.20 -2.28 -6.35
CA GLY A 4 -6.01 -1.61 -5.33
C GLY A 4 -7.35 -2.28 -5.06
N LEU A 5 -7.85 -2.09 -3.84
CA LEU A 5 -9.16 -2.53 -3.36
C LEU A 5 -9.89 -1.33 -2.77
N TYR A 6 -11.17 -1.18 -3.10
CA TYR A 6 -12.00 -0.07 -2.64
C TYR A 6 -13.39 -0.61 -2.29
N PHE A 7 -13.80 -0.42 -1.04
CA PHE A 7 -15.09 -0.87 -0.53
C PHE A 7 -15.98 0.35 -0.31
N GLN A 8 -17.12 0.42 -1.01
CA GLN A 8 -18.06 1.52 -0.86
C GLN A 8 -18.65 1.50 0.57
N PRO A 9 -18.89 2.68 1.18
CA PRO A 9 -19.33 2.77 2.57
C PRO A 9 -20.73 2.15 2.80
N ASP A 10 -21.57 2.12 1.77
CA ASP A 10 -22.96 1.65 1.78
C ASP A 10 -23.14 0.26 1.12
N ASP A 11 -22.06 -0.43 0.76
CA ASP A 11 -22.13 -1.77 0.17
C ASP A 11 -22.44 -2.84 1.23
N LEU A 12 -23.71 -3.24 1.29
CA LEU A 12 -24.21 -4.25 2.22
C LEU A 12 -23.72 -5.67 1.90
N THR A 13 -23.09 -5.90 0.75
CA THR A 13 -22.50 -7.21 0.40
C THR A 13 -21.11 -7.41 1.02
N VAL A 14 -20.50 -6.35 1.54
CA VAL A 14 -19.20 -6.34 2.21
C VAL A 14 -19.40 -6.35 3.74
N PRO A 15 -18.58 -7.10 4.52
CA PRO A 15 -18.58 -6.99 5.98
C PRO A 15 -18.40 -5.55 6.45
N GLU A 16 -19.12 -5.16 7.50
CA GLU A 16 -19.20 -3.77 7.97
C GLU A 16 -17.81 -3.19 8.31
N GLU A 17 -16.92 -4.02 8.86
CA GLU A 17 -15.56 -3.64 9.25
C GLU A 17 -14.65 -3.22 8.07
N PHE A 18 -15.01 -3.57 6.83
CA PHE A 18 -14.24 -3.21 5.63
C PHE A 18 -14.83 -2.05 4.84
N ARG A 19 -16.07 -1.64 5.12
CA ARG A 19 -16.74 -0.59 4.35
C ARG A 19 -16.05 0.76 4.49
N GLY A 20 -15.98 1.51 3.39
CA GLY A 20 -15.31 2.81 3.35
C GLY A 20 -13.78 2.73 3.34
N ILE A 21 -13.19 1.53 3.36
CA ILE A 21 -11.74 1.34 3.25
C ILE A 21 -11.34 1.30 1.78
N GLY A 22 -10.34 2.10 1.42
CA GLY A 22 -9.66 2.06 0.14
C GLY A 22 -8.15 1.94 0.33
N VAL A 23 -7.53 0.99 -0.36
CA VAL A 23 -6.09 0.74 -0.30
C VAL A 23 -5.56 0.53 -1.71
N ARG A 24 -4.44 1.17 -2.06
CA ARG A 24 -3.67 0.94 -3.29
C ARG A 24 -2.18 0.90 -2.92
N ILE A 25 -1.45 -0.04 -3.51
CA ILE A 25 0.00 -0.11 -3.44
C ILE A 25 0.51 0.06 -4.85
N GLU A 26 1.39 1.03 -5.06
CA GLU A 26 1.86 1.43 -6.39
C GLU A 26 3.39 1.49 -6.42
N ASP A 27 3.95 0.90 -7.47
CA ASP A 27 5.38 0.90 -7.75
C ASP A 27 5.67 1.34 -9.19
N ASP A 28 6.70 2.15 -9.37
CA ASP A 28 7.26 2.51 -10.67
C ASP A 28 8.29 1.46 -11.08
N VAL A 29 8.13 0.90 -12.28
CA VAL A 29 9.03 -0.14 -12.79
C VAL A 29 9.55 0.23 -14.17
N VAL A 30 10.84 -0.03 -14.38
CA VAL A 30 11.45 0.02 -15.71
C VAL A 30 11.68 -1.40 -16.20
N VAL A 31 11.28 -1.69 -17.44
CA VAL A 31 11.55 -2.98 -18.09
C VAL A 31 12.97 -2.96 -18.66
N THR A 32 13.72 -4.03 -18.45
CA THR A 32 15.08 -4.24 -18.97
C THR A 32 15.14 -5.55 -19.76
N ASP A 33 16.27 -5.83 -20.40
CA ASP A 33 16.46 -7.07 -21.17
C ASP A 33 16.39 -8.32 -20.28
N GLU A 34 16.73 -8.21 -19.00
CA GLU A 34 16.72 -9.30 -18.01
C GLU A 34 15.42 -9.37 -17.18
N GLY A 35 14.49 -8.43 -17.34
CA GLY A 35 13.24 -8.40 -16.58
C GLY A 35 12.73 -7.00 -16.28
N SER A 36 12.57 -6.67 -14.99
CA SER A 36 12.16 -5.33 -14.56
C SER A 36 12.84 -4.91 -13.27
N VAL A 37 13.10 -3.61 -13.14
CA VAL A 37 13.66 -2.99 -11.95
C VAL A 37 12.62 -2.07 -11.32
N ASN A 38 12.37 -2.25 -10.03
CA ASN A 38 11.49 -1.38 -9.25
C ASN A 38 12.27 -0.13 -8.80
N LEU A 39 11.85 1.04 -9.30
CA LEU A 39 12.46 2.34 -9.03
C LEU A 39 11.99 2.95 -7.69
N SER A 40 10.84 2.53 -7.18
CA SER A 40 10.23 2.99 -5.92
C SER A 40 10.48 2.04 -4.74
N ALA A 41 11.34 1.03 -4.90
CA ALA A 41 11.57 -0.05 -3.93
C ALA A 41 12.05 0.41 -2.53
N ALA A 42 12.51 1.66 -2.40
CA ALA A 42 12.93 2.24 -1.13
C ALA A 42 11.76 2.61 -0.20
N ILE A 43 10.53 2.69 -0.72
CA ILE A 43 9.34 2.99 0.07
C ILE A 43 8.78 1.67 0.63
N PRO A 44 8.57 1.55 1.96
CA PRO A 44 8.05 0.31 2.54
C PRO A 44 6.63 0.04 2.07
N ARG A 45 6.32 -1.23 1.82
CA ARG A 45 5.01 -1.67 1.31
C ARG A 45 4.42 -2.87 2.05
N ARG A 46 5.20 -3.54 2.90
CA ARG A 46 4.62 -4.49 3.87
C ARG A 46 4.08 -3.73 5.08
N ALA A 47 3.00 -4.25 5.66
CA ALA A 47 2.32 -3.60 6.78
C ALA A 47 3.29 -3.35 7.95
N GLU A 48 4.08 -4.35 8.32
CA GLU A 48 5.05 -4.30 9.41
C GLU A 48 6.16 -3.25 9.16
N GLU A 49 6.61 -3.10 7.92
CA GLU A 49 7.64 -2.14 7.52
C GLU A 49 7.06 -0.71 7.58
N VAL A 50 5.85 -0.51 7.06
CA VAL A 50 5.14 0.78 7.10
C VAL A 50 4.90 1.21 8.54
N GLU A 51 4.40 0.29 9.38
CA GLU A 51 4.18 0.59 10.79
C GLU A 51 5.48 0.95 11.53
N ALA A 52 6.57 0.23 11.27
CA ALA A 52 7.87 0.52 11.86
C ALA A 52 8.37 1.90 11.42
N TRP A 53 8.23 2.24 10.13
CA TRP A 53 8.61 3.52 9.58
C TRP A 53 7.82 4.68 10.19
N VAL A 54 6.48 4.53 10.30
CA VAL A 54 5.61 5.53 10.94
C VAL A 54 5.95 5.69 12.43
N ARG A 55 6.25 4.59 13.15
CA ARG A 55 6.69 4.66 14.56
C ARG A 55 8.00 5.44 14.69
N ALA A 56 8.98 5.18 13.81
CA ALA A 56 10.27 5.85 13.82
C ALA A 56 10.17 7.35 13.47
N ALA A 57 9.21 7.74 12.62
CA ALA A 57 9.01 9.12 12.21
C ALA A 57 8.26 9.98 13.24
N LYS A 58 7.58 9.38 14.23
CA LYS A 58 6.88 10.13 15.28
C LYS A 58 7.91 10.69 16.29
N PRO A 59 7.87 11.99 16.61
CA PRO A 59 8.72 12.54 17.66
C PRO A 59 8.40 11.85 19.00
N ALA A 60 9.44 11.63 19.82
CA ALA A 60 9.27 11.13 21.18
C ALA A 60 8.31 12.07 21.93
N ARG A 61 7.23 11.51 22.48
CA ARG A 61 6.29 12.22 23.34
C ARG A 61 6.90 12.49 24.70
#